data_AF-A0A1V4CIR6-F1
#
_entry.id   AF-A0A1V4CIR6-F1
#
_cell.length_a   1.000
_cell.length_b   1.000
_cell.length_c   1.000
_cell.angle_alpha   90.00
_cell.angle_beta   90.00
_cell.angle_gamma   90.00
#
_symmetry.space_group_name_H-M   'P 1'
#
loop_
_entity.id
_entity.type
_entity.pdbx_description
1 polymer ?
#
loop_
_entity_poly.entity_id
_entity_poly.type
_entity_poly.pdbx_seq_one_letter_code
_entity_poly.pdbx_strand_id
1 'polypeptide(L)'
;MNRRQQEEGEEPDWLDLLAVMRTCSKVFGADARQLWLRLVFMRLINARVSLGKFGFVYRSLARWELAPATALRPAMEPECQPAQSCLQWQGPRWELDQLLKQSVAFGISQNEARTLLQKMVEVINRWKVKAEQYPVRMTSTDIASLEAAMENAQLRKARELVGGRRP
;
A
#
# COMPACT_ATOMS: atom_id res chain seq x y z
N MET A 1 10.51 15.16 -39.31
CA MET A 1 10.27 16.37 -38.50
C MET A 1 9.73 15.93 -37.15
N ASN A 2 10.53 16.09 -36.10
CA ASN A 2 10.32 15.52 -34.76
C ASN A 2 9.08 16.08 -34.05
N ARG A 3 8.20 15.20 -33.56
CA ARG A 3 7.22 15.51 -32.51
C ARG A 3 7.27 14.41 -31.44
N ARG A 4 8.43 14.27 -30.80
CA ARG A 4 8.61 13.55 -29.54
C ARG A 4 9.52 14.37 -28.65
N GLN A 5 8.95 15.41 -28.08
CA GLN A 5 9.35 15.89 -26.77
C GLN A 5 8.02 15.92 -26.00
N GLN A 6 7.65 14.75 -25.46
CA GLN A 6 6.74 14.73 -24.34
C GLN A 6 7.44 15.53 -23.25
N GLU A 7 6.80 16.57 -22.77
CA GLU A 7 7.08 17.08 -21.42
C GLU A 7 6.92 15.86 -20.50
N GLU A 8 8.02 15.33 -19.99
CA GLU A 8 7.99 14.31 -18.93
C GLU A 8 7.46 15.00 -17.68
N GLY A 9 6.14 15.20 -17.64
CA GLY A 9 5.44 15.62 -16.44
C GLY A 9 5.68 14.59 -15.34
N GLU A 10 5.89 15.08 -14.12
CA GLU A 10 6.04 14.25 -12.93
C GLU A 10 4.89 13.23 -12.84
N GLU A 11 5.21 11.95 -12.63
CA GLU A 11 4.19 10.92 -12.53
C GLU A 11 3.30 11.20 -11.32
N PRO A 12 1.95 11.21 -11.47
CA PRO A 12 1.06 11.61 -10.39
C PRO A 12 1.24 10.71 -9.16
N ASP A 13 1.19 11.32 -7.98
CA ASP A 13 1.33 10.63 -6.70
C ASP A 13 -0.02 10.45 -5.96
N TRP A 14 0.03 9.91 -4.73
CA TRP A 14 -1.20 9.70 -3.95
C TRP A 14 -1.82 11.00 -3.43
N LEU A 15 -1.08 12.09 -3.31
CA LEU A 15 -1.62 13.41 -2.98
C LEU A 15 -2.38 14.00 -4.17
N ASP A 16 -1.91 13.77 -5.40
CA ASP A 16 -2.66 14.11 -6.62
C ASP A 16 -3.96 13.33 -6.70
N LEU A 17 -3.90 12.01 -6.46
CA LEU A 17 -5.11 11.18 -6.39
C LEU A 17 -6.08 11.69 -5.31
N LEU A 18 -5.55 12.05 -4.13
CA LEU A 18 -6.35 12.58 -3.04
C LEU A 18 -7.00 13.93 -3.39
N ALA A 19 -6.31 14.80 -4.14
CA ALA A 19 -6.85 16.06 -4.62
C ALA A 19 -8.03 15.84 -5.58
N VAL A 20 -7.93 14.86 -6.48
CA VAL A 20 -9.05 14.46 -7.36
C VAL A 20 -10.19 13.87 -6.53
N MET A 21 -9.89 12.98 -5.58
CA MET A 21 -10.91 12.38 -4.71
C MET A 21 -11.70 13.43 -3.92
N ARG A 22 -11.09 14.56 -3.52
CA ARG A 22 -11.82 15.65 -2.83
C ARG A 22 -12.94 16.25 -3.66
N THR A 23 -12.82 16.25 -4.98
CA THR A 23 -13.82 16.89 -5.86
C THR A 23 -14.89 15.90 -6.32
N CYS A 24 -14.56 14.62 -6.46
CA CYS A 24 -15.44 13.62 -7.07
C CYS A 24 -15.87 12.47 -6.15
N SER A 25 -15.28 12.30 -4.97
CA SER A 25 -15.69 11.22 -4.06
C SER A 25 -17.04 11.52 -3.42
N LYS A 26 -17.91 10.51 -3.38
CA LYS A 26 -19.19 10.57 -2.67
C LYS A 26 -19.02 10.59 -1.15
N VAL A 27 -17.99 9.91 -0.64
CA VAL A 27 -17.70 9.75 0.80
C VAL A 27 -16.21 9.98 1.07
N PHE A 28 -15.71 11.16 0.69
CA PHE A 28 -14.28 11.50 0.66
C PHE A 28 -13.51 11.08 1.92
N GLY A 29 -14.01 11.40 3.12
CA GLY A 29 -13.32 11.06 4.37
C GLY A 29 -13.10 9.55 4.55
N ALA A 30 -14.09 8.73 4.20
CA ALA A 30 -13.99 7.27 4.28
C ALA A 30 -13.03 6.73 3.20
N ASP A 31 -13.14 7.23 1.97
CA ASP A 31 -12.29 6.80 0.86
C ASP A 31 -10.82 7.18 1.07
N ALA A 32 -10.55 8.42 1.52
CA ALA A 32 -9.20 8.89 1.84
C ALA A 32 -8.56 8.04 2.94
N ARG A 33 -9.32 7.73 3.99
CA ARG A 33 -8.87 6.85 5.06
C ARG A 33 -8.54 5.45 4.54
N GLN A 34 -9.37 4.89 3.68
CA GLN A 34 -9.12 3.59 3.06
C GLN A 34 -7.91 3.60 2.13
N LEU A 35 -7.70 4.67 1.35
CA LEU A 35 -6.51 4.83 0.53
C LEU A 35 -5.23 4.78 1.38
N TRP A 36 -5.19 5.55 2.48
CA TRP A 36 -4.04 5.54 3.39
C TRP A 36 -3.79 4.15 3.98
N LEU A 37 -4.84 3.47 4.46
CA LEU A 37 -4.70 2.12 5.03
C LEU A 37 -4.14 1.12 4.02
N ARG A 38 -4.60 1.19 2.77
CA ARG A 38 -4.14 0.30 1.69
C ARG A 38 -2.70 0.58 1.32
N LEU A 39 -2.30 1.85 1.22
CA LEU A 39 -0.91 2.22 0.97
C LEU A 39 -0.02 1.63 2.08
N VAL A 40 -0.29 1.95 3.35
CA VAL A 40 0.49 1.43 4.49
C VAL A 40 0.55 -0.10 4.46
N PHE A 41 -0.58 -0.78 4.32
CA PHE A 41 -0.62 -2.23 4.27
C PHE A 41 0.23 -2.79 3.12
N MET A 42 0.08 -2.24 1.91
CA MET A 42 0.87 -2.64 0.74
C MET A 42 2.36 -2.50 0.99
N ARG A 43 2.81 -1.44 1.67
CA ARG A 43 4.22 -1.28 2.02
C ARG A 43 4.71 -2.31 3.01
N LEU A 44 3.91 -2.61 4.04
CA LEU A 44 4.27 -3.57 5.07
C LEU A 44 4.42 -4.99 4.52
N ILE A 45 3.73 -5.33 3.42
CA ILE A 45 3.85 -6.64 2.75
C ILE A 45 4.74 -6.60 1.50
N ASN A 46 5.53 -5.53 1.31
CA ASN A 46 6.36 -5.30 0.13
C ASN A 46 5.59 -5.37 -1.22
N ALA A 47 4.30 -5.06 -1.23
CA ALA A 47 3.53 -5.05 -2.47
C ALA A 47 3.92 -3.87 -3.36
N ARG A 48 3.97 -4.10 -4.68
CA ARG A 48 4.10 -3.01 -5.66
C ARG A 48 2.90 -2.09 -5.57
N VAL A 49 3.15 -0.79 -5.41
CA VAL A 49 2.13 0.26 -5.39
C VAL A 49 2.20 1.00 -6.71
N SER A 50 1.04 1.20 -7.33
CA SER A 50 0.85 2.10 -8.46
C SER A 50 -0.57 2.65 -8.39
N LEU A 51 -0.78 3.89 -8.85
CA LEU A 51 -2.11 4.51 -8.82
C LEU A 51 -3.15 3.70 -9.60
N GLY A 52 -2.74 3.03 -10.68
CA GLY A 52 -3.61 2.16 -11.47
C GLY A 52 -4.17 0.93 -10.73
N LYS A 53 -3.68 0.61 -9.53
CA LYS A 53 -4.27 -0.45 -8.69
C LYS A 53 -5.49 0.03 -7.89
N PHE A 54 -5.73 1.33 -7.80
CA PHE A 54 -6.90 1.88 -7.10
C PHE A 54 -8.06 2.03 -8.09
N GLY A 55 -9.02 1.11 -8.02
CA GLY A 55 -10.27 1.21 -8.77
C GLY A 55 -11.26 2.15 -8.09
N PHE A 56 -12.19 2.69 -8.87
CA PHE A 56 -13.31 3.49 -8.39
C PHE A 56 -14.62 2.97 -8.99
N VAL A 57 -15.69 3.00 -8.20
CA VAL A 57 -17.03 2.60 -8.63
C VAL A 57 -17.89 3.86 -8.77
N TYR A 58 -18.51 4.03 -9.93
CA TYR A 58 -19.50 5.08 -10.14
C TYR A 58 -20.71 4.82 -9.26
N ARG A 59 -21.19 5.84 -8.55
CA ARG A 59 -22.40 5.74 -7.72
C ARG A 59 -23.56 6.50 -8.31
N SER A 60 -23.48 7.82 -8.32
CA SER A 60 -24.51 8.71 -8.85
C SER A 60 -24.00 10.16 -8.89
N LEU A 61 -24.65 11.02 -9.68
CA LEU A 61 -24.39 12.47 -9.72
C LEU A 61 -22.92 12.83 -9.95
N ALA A 62 -22.25 12.15 -10.90
CA ALA A 62 -20.83 12.31 -11.17
C ALA A 62 -19.92 12.02 -9.95
N ARG A 63 -20.41 11.29 -8.94
CA ARG A 63 -19.66 10.89 -7.77
C ARG A 63 -19.23 9.44 -7.80
N TRP A 64 -18.01 9.23 -7.33
CA TRP A 64 -17.31 7.95 -7.30
C TRP A 64 -17.03 7.53 -5.87
N GLU A 65 -16.82 6.24 -5.65
CA GLU A 65 -16.32 5.71 -4.39
C GLU A 65 -15.12 4.82 -4.66
N LEU A 66 -14.18 4.78 -3.71
CA LEU A 66 -13.03 3.89 -3.80
C LEU A 66 -13.53 2.44 -3.86
N ALA A 67 -13.20 1.72 -4.93
CA ALA A 67 -13.60 0.33 -5.09
C ALA A 67 -12.98 -0.55 -3.98
N PRO A 68 -13.52 -1.75 -3.70
CA PRO A 68 -12.87 -2.71 -2.82
C PRO A 68 -11.38 -2.92 -3.19
N ALA A 69 -10.54 -3.19 -2.19
CA ALA A 69 -9.12 -3.38 -2.44
C ALA A 69 -8.88 -4.63 -3.29
N THR A 70 -8.11 -4.49 -4.36
CA THR A 70 -7.70 -5.59 -5.25
C THR A 70 -6.19 -5.67 -5.35
N ALA A 71 -5.67 -6.80 -5.85
CA ALA A 71 -4.24 -6.99 -6.12
C ALA A 71 -3.30 -6.76 -4.91
N LEU A 72 -3.81 -6.98 -3.68
CA LEU A 72 -3.02 -7.03 -2.45
C LEU A 72 -2.28 -8.37 -2.38
N ARG A 73 -1.04 -8.39 -2.88
CA ARG A 73 -0.17 -9.56 -2.81
C ARG A 73 1.25 -9.13 -2.47
N PRO A 74 1.98 -9.88 -1.62
CA PRO A 74 3.39 -9.63 -1.39
C PRO A 74 4.16 -9.68 -2.72
N ALA A 75 5.12 -8.78 -2.93
CA ALA A 75 6.02 -8.93 -4.07
C ALA A 75 7.05 -10.00 -3.71
N MET A 76 6.87 -11.20 -4.28
CA MET A 76 7.93 -12.19 -4.35
C MET A 76 9.15 -11.51 -5.00
N GLU A 77 10.35 -11.74 -4.46
CA GLU A 77 11.59 -11.51 -5.22
C GLU A 77 11.41 -12.15 -6.61
N PRO A 78 11.95 -11.56 -7.68
CA PRO A 78 11.66 -12.03 -9.02
C PRO A 78 12.17 -13.47 -9.14
N GLU A 79 11.25 -14.43 -9.18
CA GLU A 79 11.47 -15.64 -9.96
C GLU A 79 11.85 -15.15 -11.35
N CYS A 80 13.13 -15.27 -11.68
CA CYS A 80 13.80 -14.81 -12.89
C CYS A 80 12.83 -14.51 -14.05
N GLN A 81 12.20 -13.33 -14.04
CA GLN A 81 11.57 -12.82 -15.24
C GLN A 81 12.71 -12.37 -16.14
N PRO A 82 12.66 -12.64 -17.46
CA PRO A 82 13.74 -12.26 -18.36
C PRO A 82 14.08 -10.79 -18.14
N ALA A 83 15.37 -10.50 -17.98
CA ALA A 83 15.96 -9.27 -17.46
C ALA A 83 15.44 -7.95 -18.09
N GLN A 84 14.70 -8.03 -19.19
CA GLN A 84 14.03 -6.92 -19.86
C GLN A 84 12.79 -6.37 -19.10
N SER A 85 12.13 -7.13 -18.22
CA SER A 85 10.97 -6.63 -17.43
C SER A 85 11.32 -6.12 -16.03
N CYS A 86 12.51 -6.47 -15.52
CA CYS A 86 13.03 -5.96 -14.24
C CYS A 86 13.73 -4.61 -14.36
N LEU A 87 14.04 -4.17 -15.59
CA LEU A 87 14.58 -2.84 -15.83
C LEU A 87 13.46 -1.80 -15.68
N GLN A 88 13.62 -0.95 -14.67
CA GLN A 88 12.96 0.36 -14.54
C GLN A 88 11.50 0.41 -14.06
N TRP A 89 11.14 -0.32 -13.00
CA TRP A 89 10.10 0.21 -12.11
C TRP A 89 10.69 0.61 -10.77
N GLN A 90 11.30 1.78 -10.76
CA GLN A 90 11.56 2.54 -9.54
C GLN A 90 10.30 3.35 -9.21
N GLY A 91 9.16 2.68 -9.05
CA GLY A 91 7.96 3.34 -8.55
C GLY A 91 8.32 4.10 -7.26
N PRO A 92 7.57 5.17 -6.92
CA PRO A 92 7.98 6.11 -5.88
C PRO A 92 8.46 5.35 -4.64
N ARG A 93 9.76 5.50 -4.32
CA ARG A 93 10.39 4.85 -3.16
C ARG A 93 9.96 5.61 -1.92
N TRP A 94 8.70 5.47 -1.57
CA TRP A 94 8.18 6.09 -0.37
C TRP A 94 8.41 5.19 0.83
N GLU A 95 8.79 5.81 1.92
CA GLU A 95 9.06 5.15 3.18
C GLU A 95 7.82 5.19 4.06
N LEU A 96 7.66 4.20 4.94
CA LEU A 96 6.58 4.20 5.92
C LEU A 96 6.48 5.54 6.70
N ASP A 97 7.62 6.15 7.01
CA ASP A 97 7.67 7.46 7.69
C ASP A 97 6.98 8.56 6.90
N GLN A 98 7.10 8.54 5.57
CA GLN A 98 6.48 9.55 4.71
C GLN A 98 4.96 9.44 4.81
N LEU A 99 4.39 8.23 4.74
CA LEU A 99 2.95 8.03 4.91
C LEU A 99 2.46 8.39 6.31
N LEU A 100 3.25 8.10 7.35
CA LEU A 100 2.92 8.51 8.71
C LEU A 100 2.89 10.05 8.81
N LYS A 101 3.93 10.73 8.32
CA LYS A 101 4.00 12.20 8.28
C LYS A 101 2.83 12.82 7.51
N GLN A 102 2.44 12.20 6.40
CA GLN A 102 1.36 12.68 5.54
C GLN A 102 -0.05 12.23 5.97
N SER A 103 -0.21 11.45 7.05
CA SER A 103 -1.51 10.93 7.51
C SER A 103 -2.61 11.98 7.63
N VAL A 104 -2.26 13.20 8.06
CA VAL A 104 -3.19 14.32 8.22
C VAL A 104 -3.83 14.72 6.89
N ALA A 105 -3.13 14.58 5.76
CA ALA A 105 -3.71 14.87 4.44
C ALA A 105 -4.93 13.98 4.16
N PHE A 106 -4.91 12.74 4.66
CA PHE A 106 -5.97 11.73 4.54
C PHE A 106 -7.05 11.86 5.64
N GLY A 107 -6.99 12.90 6.48
CA GLY A 107 -7.92 13.09 7.60
C GLY A 107 -7.65 12.19 8.80
N ILE A 108 -6.43 11.64 8.92
CA ILE A 108 -6.02 10.78 10.04
C ILE A 108 -5.02 11.54 10.91
N SER A 109 -5.30 11.67 12.21
CA SER A 109 -4.35 12.30 13.14
C SER A 109 -3.09 11.45 13.31
N GLN A 110 -1.97 12.06 13.68
CA GLN A 110 -0.71 11.32 13.91
C GLN A 110 -0.84 10.21 14.98
N ASN A 111 -1.65 10.46 16.03
CA ASN A 111 -1.91 9.48 17.08
C ASN A 111 -2.78 8.33 16.58
N GLU A 112 -3.80 8.64 15.77
CA GLU A 112 -4.61 7.61 15.12
C GLU A 112 -3.78 6.79 14.12
N ALA A 113 -2.92 7.42 13.32
CA ALA A 113 -2.03 6.76 12.38
C ALA A 113 -1.13 5.73 13.07
N ARG A 114 -0.53 6.08 14.22
CA ARG A 114 0.24 5.14 15.04
C ARG A 114 -0.59 3.97 15.58
N THR A 115 -1.82 4.26 16.02
CA THR A 115 -2.74 3.22 16.52
C THR A 115 -3.15 2.26 15.40
N LEU A 116 -3.40 2.77 14.19
CA LEU A 116 -3.71 1.96 13.01
C LEU A 116 -2.52 1.13 12.57
N LEU A 117 -1.31 1.70 12.58
CA LEU A 117 -0.07 0.98 12.31
C LEU A 117 0.11 -0.17 13.30
N GLN A 118 -0.10 0.06 14.60
CA GLN A 118 -0.01 -0.97 15.63
C GLN A 118 -0.97 -2.14 15.34
N LYS A 119 -2.23 -1.85 15.01
CA LYS A 119 -3.21 -2.88 14.64
C LYS A 119 -2.78 -3.65 13.38
N MET A 120 -2.25 -2.97 12.37
CA MET A 120 -1.75 -3.64 11.16
C MET A 120 -0.57 -4.56 11.45
N VAL A 121 0.41 -4.10 12.24
CA VAL A 121 1.56 -4.92 12.65
C VAL A 121 1.10 -6.15 13.42
N GLU A 122 0.15 -6.01 14.35
CA GLU A 122 -0.40 -7.15 15.09
C GLU A 122 -1.06 -8.18 14.16
N VAL A 123 -1.87 -7.72 13.21
CA VAL A 123 -2.53 -8.59 12.23
C VAL A 123 -1.51 -9.26 11.32
N ILE A 124 -0.57 -8.50 10.76
CA ILE A 124 0.46 -9.02 9.86
C ILE A 124 1.35 -10.02 10.61
N ASN A 125 1.73 -9.79 11.86
CA ASN A 125 2.55 -10.75 12.62
C ASN A 125 1.91 -12.15 12.77
N ARG A 126 0.59 -12.27 12.59
CA ARG A 126 -0.13 -13.56 12.62
C ARG A 126 -0.34 -14.17 11.24
N TRP A 127 0.29 -13.64 10.19
CA TRP A 127 0.04 -14.05 8.80
C TRP A 127 0.32 -15.54 8.55
N LYS A 128 1.42 -16.09 9.10
CA LYS A 128 1.78 -17.52 8.93
C LYS A 128 0.71 -18.43 9.50
N VAL A 129 0.25 -18.15 10.73
CA VAL A 129 -0.86 -18.87 11.38
C VAL A 129 -2.13 -18.83 10.54
N LYS A 130 -2.41 -17.70 9.89
CA LYS A 130 -3.56 -17.57 8.98
C LYS A 130 -3.37 -18.30 7.65
N ALA A 131 -2.15 -18.36 7.13
CA ALA A 131 -1.83 -19.06 5.89
C ALA A 131 -2.01 -20.58 6.03
N GLU A 132 -1.68 -21.15 7.19
CA GLU A 132 -1.84 -22.58 7.47
C GLU A 132 -3.31 -23.00 7.68
N GLN A 133 -4.15 -22.08 8.17
CA GLN A 133 -5.55 -22.33 8.49
C GLN A 133 -6.41 -22.57 7.23
N TYR A 134 -7.51 -23.33 7.39
CA TYR A 134 -8.56 -23.40 6.39
C TYR A 134 -9.22 -22.02 6.21
N PRO A 135 -9.53 -21.57 4.98
CA PRO A 135 -9.45 -22.29 3.70
C PRO A 135 -8.13 -22.16 2.95
N VAL A 136 -7.13 -21.44 3.49
CA VAL A 136 -5.90 -21.09 2.77
C VAL A 136 -4.98 -22.30 2.59
N ARG A 137 -4.73 -23.07 3.66
CA ARG A 137 -3.98 -24.36 3.63
C ARG A 137 -2.62 -24.29 2.92
N MET A 138 -1.88 -23.20 3.11
CA MET A 138 -0.52 -23.10 2.60
C MET A 138 0.40 -24.12 3.27
N THR A 139 1.26 -24.75 2.48
CA THR A 139 2.32 -25.63 2.97
C THR A 139 3.47 -24.81 3.55
N SER A 140 4.37 -25.45 4.29
CA SER A 140 5.59 -24.79 4.78
C SER A 140 6.44 -24.21 3.63
N THR A 141 6.44 -24.87 2.46
CA THR A 141 7.12 -24.39 1.25
C THR A 141 6.46 -23.11 0.72
N ASP A 142 5.14 -23.06 0.65
CA ASP A 142 4.42 -21.86 0.21
C ASP A 142 4.70 -20.67 1.14
N ILE A 143 4.71 -20.91 2.45
CA ILE A 143 5.00 -19.90 3.47
C ILE A 143 6.44 -19.40 3.34
N ALA A 144 7.40 -20.32 3.19
CA ALA A 144 8.81 -19.95 3.01
C ALA A 144 9.01 -19.07 1.76
N SER A 145 8.27 -19.32 0.67
CA SER A 145 8.36 -18.52 -0.54
C SER A 145 7.95 -17.05 -0.35
N LEU A 146 7.04 -16.77 0.59
CA LEU A 146 6.56 -15.42 0.90
C LEU A 146 7.37 -14.69 1.97
N GLU A 147 8.23 -15.41 2.70
CA GLU A 147 8.89 -14.90 3.90
C GLU A 147 9.77 -13.67 3.62
N ALA A 148 10.54 -13.68 2.52
CA ALA A 148 11.38 -12.54 2.15
C ALA A 148 10.57 -11.26 1.90
N ALA A 149 9.38 -11.40 1.29
CA ALA A 149 8.49 -10.27 1.03
C ALA A 149 7.83 -9.76 2.32
N MET A 150 7.47 -10.67 3.22
CA MET A 150 6.76 -10.35 4.46
C MET A 150 7.70 -9.89 5.58
N GLU A 151 8.94 -10.35 5.63
CA GLU A 151 9.98 -9.98 6.62
C GLU A 151 10.91 -8.88 6.08
N ASN A 152 10.31 -7.82 5.52
CA ASN A 152 11.03 -6.71 4.89
C ASN A 152 11.42 -5.60 5.90
N ALA A 153 12.25 -4.66 5.43
CA ALA A 153 12.75 -3.54 6.24
C ALA A 153 11.64 -2.62 6.79
N GLN A 154 10.55 -2.43 6.05
CA GLN A 154 9.44 -1.55 6.45
C GLN A 154 8.61 -2.18 7.57
N LEU A 155 8.37 -3.48 7.53
CA LEU A 155 7.71 -4.18 8.62
C LEU A 155 8.57 -4.19 9.89
N ARG A 156 9.89 -4.39 9.79
CA ARG A 156 10.81 -4.28 10.93
C ARG A 156 10.75 -2.89 11.57
N LYS A 157 10.84 -1.85 10.74
CA LYS A 157 10.69 -0.46 11.19
C LYS A 157 9.34 -0.18 11.84
N ALA A 158 8.25 -0.71 11.27
CA ALA A 158 6.93 -0.60 11.87
C ALA A 158 6.86 -1.24 13.26
N ARG A 159 7.45 -2.43 13.43
CA ARG A 159 7.54 -3.12 14.73
C ARG A 159 8.31 -2.29 15.76
N GLU A 160 9.42 -1.66 15.37
CA GLU A 160 10.19 -0.76 16.25
C GLU A 160 9.35 0.46 16.66
N LEU A 161 8.66 1.11 15.71
CA LEU A 161 7.84 2.28 15.97
C LEU A 161 6.66 2.01 16.91
N VAL A 162 6.07 0.81 16.86
CA VAL A 162 4.92 0.43 17.70
C VAL A 162 5.34 -0.26 19.01
N GLY A 163 6.50 -0.92 19.02
CA GLY A 163 7.09 -1.60 20.18
C GLY A 163 7.90 -0.67 21.10
N GLY A 164 8.35 0.49 20.61
CA GLY A 164 9.11 1.50 21.36
C GLY A 164 8.33 2.25 22.45
N ARG A 165 7.18 1.75 22.89
CA ARG A 165 6.45 2.28 24.05
C ARG A 165 7.17 1.81 25.33
N ARG A 166 8.26 2.48 25.72
CA ARG A 166 8.67 2.49 27.14
C ARG A 166 7.70 3.42 27.90
N PRO A 167 7.29 3.05 29.12
CA PRO A 167 6.41 3.87 29.96
C PRO A 167 7.00 5.27 30.21
#